data_AF-A0A832AJ66-F1
#
_entry.id   AF-A0A832AJ66-F1
#
_cell.length_a   1.000
_cell.length_b   1.000
_cell.length_c   1.000
_cell.angle_alpha   90.00
_cell.angle_beta   90.00
_cell.angle_gamma   90.00
#
_symmetry.space_group_name_H-M   'P 1'
#
loop_
_entity.id
_entity.type
_entity.pdbx_description
1 polymer ?
#
loop_
_entity_poly.entity_id
_entity_poly.type
_entity_poly.pdbx_seq_one_letter_code
_entity_poly.pdbx_strand_id
1 'polypeptide(L)'
;MFTPASPRSEMSEFDRHDAESAADDDGVVADAHVADCEETVHRLYHYLDGELTDERRTAIQAHLDECGPCVDVLDFEAELRRVIADRCKDRVPTQLRDRIAELIDHERLTGGAPPA
;
A
#
# COMPACT_ATOMS: atom_id res chain seq x y z
N MET A 1 -42.53 20.11 -43.36
CA MET A 1 -43.14 20.40 -42.04
C MET A 1 -42.02 20.74 -41.07
N PHE A 2 -41.71 22.03 -40.87
CA PHE A 2 -40.94 22.52 -39.72
C PHE A 2 -41.25 24.01 -39.59
N THR A 3 -42.05 24.36 -38.59
CA THR A 3 -42.41 25.74 -38.23
C THR A 3 -41.36 26.32 -37.27
N PRO A 4 -41.24 27.66 -37.21
CA PRO A 4 -40.06 28.36 -36.72
C PRO A 4 -40.09 28.64 -35.21
N ALA A 5 -38.88 28.90 -34.69
CA ALA A 5 -38.60 29.36 -33.34
C ALA A 5 -39.01 30.82 -33.10
N SER A 6 -39.51 31.11 -31.89
CA SER A 6 -39.31 32.35 -31.09
C SER A 6 -40.26 32.36 -29.87
N PRO A 7 -40.07 33.21 -28.83
CA PRO A 7 -38.89 33.95 -28.39
C PRO A 7 -38.67 33.90 -26.84
N ARG A 8 -37.60 34.60 -26.41
CA ARG A 8 -37.21 34.97 -25.04
C ARG A 8 -38.31 35.71 -24.25
N SER A 9 -38.37 35.48 -22.94
CA SER A 9 -38.79 36.43 -21.89
C SER A 9 -38.26 35.88 -20.53
N GLU A 10 -37.15 36.44 -20.00
CA GLU A 10 -37.07 37.42 -18.88
C GLU A 10 -36.90 36.69 -17.51
N MET A 11 -35.72 36.71 -16.86
CA MET A 11 -35.31 37.63 -15.76
C MET A 11 -36.48 37.96 -14.81
N SER A 12 -36.51 37.79 -13.48
CA SER A 12 -35.52 37.56 -12.40
C SER A 12 -36.29 37.44 -11.05
N GLU A 13 -35.86 36.57 -10.13
CA GLU A 13 -36.06 36.66 -8.66
C GLU A 13 -34.80 35.98 -8.07
N PHE A 14 -33.70 36.63 -7.66
CA PHE A 14 -33.58 37.72 -6.69
C PHE A 14 -34.72 37.69 -5.67
N ASP A 15 -34.76 36.66 -4.83
CA ASP A 15 -35.09 36.80 -3.41
C ASP A 15 -34.85 35.48 -2.65
N ARG A 16 -33.75 35.46 -1.89
CA ARG A 16 -33.54 34.74 -0.62
C ARG A 16 -33.58 33.21 -0.65
N HIS A 17 -32.39 32.61 -0.51
CA HIS A 17 -32.08 31.69 0.60
C HIS A 17 -30.55 31.56 0.75
N ASP A 18 -29.91 32.67 1.11
CA ASP A 18 -28.78 32.59 2.06
C ASP A 18 -29.43 32.42 3.44
N ALA A 19 -29.30 31.23 4.01
CA ALA A 19 -29.10 30.97 5.45
C ALA A 19 -29.50 29.54 5.82
N GLU A 20 -28.48 28.73 6.10
CA GLU A 20 -28.41 27.83 7.25
C GLU A 20 -29.35 26.61 7.30
N SER A 21 -28.80 25.46 6.91
CA SER A 21 -29.08 24.17 7.56
C SER A 21 -27.90 23.25 7.26
N ALA A 22 -26.84 23.34 8.06
CA ALA A 22 -26.59 22.45 9.19
C ALA A 22 -25.83 21.20 8.73
N ALA A 23 -24.49 21.32 8.80
CA ALA A 23 -23.54 20.27 9.11
C ALA A 23 -23.97 18.83 8.78
N ASP A 24 -23.65 18.38 7.56
CA ASP A 24 -23.10 17.04 7.41
C ASP A 24 -21.60 17.12 7.81
N ASP A 25 -21.37 17.43 9.08
CA ASP A 25 -20.17 16.98 9.78
C ASP A 25 -20.37 15.48 9.93
N ASP A 26 -20.12 14.75 8.84
CA ASP A 26 -19.87 13.31 8.87
C ASP A 26 -18.52 13.17 9.58
N GLY A 27 -18.57 13.41 10.89
CA GLY A 27 -17.53 13.14 11.84
C GLY A 27 -17.35 11.65 11.86
N VAL A 28 -16.66 11.14 10.83
CA VAL A 28 -15.93 9.89 10.87
C VAL A 28 -14.94 10.11 11.99
N VAL A 29 -15.38 9.78 13.20
CA VAL A 29 -14.48 9.33 14.25
C VAL A 29 -13.70 8.22 13.56
N ALA A 30 -12.46 8.52 13.16
CA ALA A 30 -11.55 7.51 12.68
C ALA A 30 -11.48 6.51 13.82
N ASP A 31 -12.21 5.42 13.67
CA ASP A 31 -12.25 4.36 14.64
C ASP A 31 -10.79 3.98 14.83
N ALA A 32 -10.30 4.11 16.07
CA ALA A 32 -8.87 3.96 16.35
C ALA A 32 -8.37 2.59 15.87
N HIS A 33 -9.25 1.58 15.84
CA HIS A 33 -8.96 0.26 15.29
C HIS A 33 -8.82 0.29 13.76
N VAL A 34 -9.58 1.12 13.04
CA VAL A 34 -9.43 1.28 11.57
C VAL A 34 -8.09 1.93 11.23
N ALA A 35 -7.67 2.96 11.97
CA ALA A 35 -6.35 3.58 11.78
C ALA A 35 -5.20 2.61 12.10
N ASP A 36 -5.35 1.78 13.14
CA ASP A 36 -4.38 0.76 13.54
C ASP A 36 -4.30 -0.40 12.53
N CYS A 37 -5.44 -0.80 11.94
CA CYS A 37 -5.49 -1.75 10.83
C CYS A 37 -4.78 -1.20 9.58
N GLU A 38 -5.04 0.06 9.22
CA GLU A 38 -4.41 0.71 8.08
C GLU A 38 -2.88 0.76 8.26
N GLU A 39 -2.41 1.20 9.43
CA GLU A 39 -0.97 1.21 9.75
C GLU A 39 -0.35 -0.20 9.68
N THR A 40 -1.06 -1.21 10.20
CA THR A 40 -0.62 -2.61 10.15
C THR A 40 -0.49 -3.10 8.73
N VAL A 41 -1.51 -2.88 7.89
CA VAL A 41 -1.50 -3.27 6.47
C VAL A 41 -0.39 -2.54 5.70
N HIS A 42 -0.18 -1.25 5.98
CA HIS A 42 0.91 -0.48 5.37
C HIS A 42 2.30 -1.04 5.68
N ARG A 43 2.50 -1.63 6.87
CA ARG A 43 3.78 -2.22 7.28
C ARG A 43 3.88 -3.73 7.02
N LEU A 44 2.82 -4.34 6.51
CA LEU A 44 2.71 -5.79 6.32
C LEU A 44 3.80 -6.35 5.40
N TYR A 45 4.17 -5.61 4.34
CA TYR A 45 5.24 -6.04 3.45
C TYR A 45 6.59 -6.10 4.15
N HIS A 46 6.97 -5.07 4.91
CA HIS A 46 8.20 -5.08 5.71
C HIS A 46 8.19 -6.15 6.80
N TYR A 47 7.01 -6.43 7.37
CA TYR A 47 6.83 -7.53 8.31
C TYR A 47 7.12 -8.88 7.62
N LEU A 48 6.54 -9.12 6.44
CA LEU A 48 6.74 -10.35 5.65
C LEU A 48 8.18 -10.51 5.12
N ASP A 49 8.86 -9.40 4.81
CA ASP A 49 10.27 -9.39 4.37
C ASP A 49 11.26 -9.47 5.54
N GLY A 50 10.77 -9.35 6.78
CA GLY A 50 11.59 -9.41 7.98
C GLY A 50 12.45 -8.16 8.22
N GLU A 51 12.13 -7.05 7.57
CA GLU A 51 12.88 -5.78 7.60
C GLU A 51 12.54 -4.87 8.80
N LEU A 52 11.61 -5.30 9.65
CA LEU A 52 11.22 -4.56 10.84
C LEU A 52 12.16 -4.85 12.02
N THR A 53 12.31 -3.86 12.89
CA THR A 53 12.95 -4.05 14.21
C THR A 53 12.11 -5.01 15.06
N ASP A 54 12.73 -5.65 16.05
CA ASP A 54 12.04 -6.62 16.90
C ASP A 54 10.85 -5.99 17.65
N GLU A 55 10.96 -4.72 18.06
CA GLU A 55 9.86 -4.00 18.71
C GLU A 55 8.69 -3.80 17.76
N ARG A 56 8.95 -3.37 16.52
CA ARG A 56 7.90 -3.14 15.52
C ARG A 56 7.26 -4.43 15.05
N ARG A 57 8.05 -5.50 14.92
CA ARG A 57 7.52 -6.84 14.61
C ARG A 57 6.57 -7.30 15.70
N THR A 58 6.92 -7.10 16.98
CA THR A 58 6.07 -7.48 18.11
C THR A 58 4.76 -6.71 18.12
N ALA A 59 4.79 -5.41 17.83
CA ALA A 59 3.58 -4.59 17.76
C ALA A 59 2.61 -5.08 16.66
N ILE A 60 3.13 -5.35 15.46
CA ILE A 60 2.31 -5.91 14.36
C ILE A 60 1.79 -7.30 14.71
N GLN A 61 2.62 -8.15 15.33
CA GLN A 61 2.19 -9.47 15.77
C GLN A 61 1.01 -9.39 16.74
N ALA A 62 1.09 -8.50 17.74
CA ALA A 62 0.00 -8.32 18.70
C ALA A 62 -1.30 -7.88 18.03
N HIS A 63 -1.24 -6.98 17.04
CA HIS A 63 -2.41 -6.60 16.26
C HIS A 63 -2.98 -7.79 15.48
N LEU A 64 -2.15 -8.57 14.81
CA LEU A 64 -2.57 -9.75 14.05
C LEU A 64 -3.21 -10.83 14.96
N ASP A 65 -2.74 -10.97 16.19
CA ASP A 65 -3.30 -11.93 17.16
C ASP A 65 -4.74 -11.54 17.59
N GLU A 66 -5.10 -10.25 17.48
CA GLU A 66 -6.39 -9.71 17.91
C GLU A 66 -7.32 -9.33 16.74
N CYS A 67 -6.77 -9.12 15.54
CA CYS A 67 -7.49 -8.62 14.36
C CYS A 67 -7.55 -9.64 13.22
N GLY A 68 -8.63 -10.42 13.17
CA GLY A 68 -8.91 -11.38 12.08
C GLY A 68 -8.83 -10.79 10.67
N PRO A 69 -9.41 -9.60 10.39
CA PRO A 69 -9.31 -8.98 9.07
C PRO A 69 -7.87 -8.74 8.59
N CYS A 70 -6.96 -8.36 9.49
CA CYS A 70 -5.55 -8.17 9.13
C CYS A 70 -4.82 -9.50 8.90
N VAL A 71 -5.23 -10.57 9.58
CA VAL A 71 -4.74 -11.93 9.31
C VAL A 71 -5.15 -12.38 7.91
N ASP A 72 -6.39 -12.13 7.49
CA ASP A 72 -6.85 -12.49 6.14
C ASP A 72 -6.00 -11.82 5.06
N VAL A 73 -5.62 -10.55 5.25
CA VAL A 73 -4.73 -9.82 4.34
C VAL A 73 -3.32 -10.42 4.36
N LEU A 74 -2.78 -10.72 5.54
CA LEU A 74 -1.47 -11.38 5.70
C LEU A 74 -1.42 -12.72 4.95
N ASP A 75 -2.44 -13.56 5.13
CA ASP A 75 -2.52 -14.88 4.52
C ASP A 75 -2.60 -14.78 2.99
N PHE A 76 -3.41 -13.85 2.47
CA PHE A 76 -3.46 -13.57 1.05
C PHE A 76 -2.10 -13.15 0.49
N GLU A 77 -1.43 -12.20 1.12
CA GLU A 77 -0.12 -11.70 0.68
C GLU A 77 0.96 -12.77 0.76
N ALA A 78 0.96 -13.58 1.83
CA ALA A 78 1.88 -14.70 1.97
C ALA A 78 1.68 -15.75 0.88
N GLU A 79 0.42 -16.08 0.55
CA GLU A 79 0.10 -17.03 -0.51
C GLU A 79 0.47 -16.49 -1.89
N LEU A 80 0.17 -15.22 -2.15
CA LEU A 80 0.57 -14.55 -3.39
C LEU A 80 2.09 -14.60 -3.58
N ARG A 81 2.86 -14.27 -2.54
CA ARG A 81 4.33 -14.36 -2.55
C ARG A 81 4.81 -15.78 -2.85
N ARG A 82 4.18 -16.82 -2.28
CA ARG A 82 4.50 -18.22 -2.59
C ARG A 82 4.24 -18.56 -4.05
N VAL A 83 3.10 -18.15 -4.60
CA VAL A 83 2.75 -18.40 -6.01
C VAL A 83 3.73 -17.72 -6.95
N ILE A 84 4.09 -16.45 -6.69
CA ILE A 84 5.09 -15.72 -7.48
C ILE A 84 6.44 -16.44 -7.39
N ALA A 85 6.89 -16.79 -6.19
CA ALA A 85 8.15 -17.48 -5.98
C ALA A 85 8.19 -18.83 -6.70
N ASP A 86 7.07 -19.55 -6.80
CA ASP A 86 7.00 -20.82 -7.49
C ASP A 86 6.99 -20.69 -9.03
N ARG A 87 6.20 -19.74 -9.54
CA ARG A 87 5.95 -19.59 -10.99
C ARG A 87 7.01 -18.76 -11.70
N CYS A 88 7.64 -17.81 -11.03
CA CYS A 88 8.62 -16.90 -11.60
C CYS A 88 10.07 -17.36 -11.30
N LYS A 89 10.35 -18.65 -11.51
CA LYS A 89 11.71 -19.22 -11.37
C LYS A 89 12.42 -19.24 -12.73
N ASP A 90 13.32 -18.29 -12.95
CA ASP A 90 14.18 -18.29 -14.13
C ASP A 90 15.52 -18.99 -13.87
N ARG A 91 16.05 -19.67 -14.90
CA ARG A 91 17.41 -20.19 -14.85
C ARG A 91 18.40 -19.03 -14.86
N VAL A 92 19.04 -18.79 -13.73
CA VAL A 92 20.15 -17.83 -13.64
C VAL A 92 21.31 -18.29 -14.55
N PRO A 93 21.82 -17.45 -15.46
CA PRO A 93 22.99 -17.77 -16.30
C PRO A 93 24.23 -18.04 -15.46
N THR A 94 25.03 -19.05 -15.84
CA THR A 94 26.24 -19.43 -15.10
C THR A 94 27.26 -18.28 -15.02
N GLN A 95 27.43 -17.52 -16.10
CA GLN A 95 28.33 -16.36 -16.13
C GLN A 95 27.99 -15.32 -15.04
N LEU A 96 26.70 -15.10 -14.74
CA LEU A 96 26.29 -14.19 -13.68
C LEU A 96 26.62 -14.75 -12.30
N ARG A 97 26.41 -16.07 -12.10
CA ARG A 97 26.77 -16.74 -10.84
C ARG A 97 28.27 -16.67 -10.57
N ASP A 98 29.08 -16.95 -11.59
CA ASP A 98 30.54 -16.94 -11.47
C ASP A 98 31.04 -15.53 -11.10
N ARG A 99 30.53 -14.50 -11.79
CA ARG A 99 30.86 -13.10 -11.48
C ARG A 99 30.45 -12.69 -10.07
N ILE A 100 29.28 -13.11 -9.60
CA ILE A 100 28.83 -12.81 -8.22
C ILE A 100 29.73 -13.52 -7.21
N ALA A 101 30.11 -14.78 -7.46
CA ALA A 101 31.03 -15.51 -6.58
C ALA A 101 32.40 -14.83 -6.50
N GLU A 102 32.96 -14.41 -7.63
CA GLU A 102 34.23 -13.66 -7.68
C GLU A 102 34.16 -12.35 -6.90
N LEU A 103 33.06 -11.59 -7.03
CA LEU A 103 32.87 -10.36 -6.27
C LEU A 103 32.77 -10.61 -4.77
N ILE A 104 32.04 -11.65 -4.35
CA ILE A 104 31.94 -12.02 -2.93
C ILE A 104 33.31 -12.42 -2.38
N ASP A 105 34.08 -13.21 -3.13
CA ASP A 105 35.43 -13.60 -2.72
C ASP A 105 36.37 -12.39 -2.65
N HIS A 106 36.27 -11.47 -3.61
CA HIS A 106 37.02 -10.22 -3.58
C HIS A 106 36.71 -9.40 -2.32
N GLU A 107 35.43 -9.17 -2.01
CA GLU A 107 35.01 -8.43 -0.81
C GLU A 107 35.52 -9.09 0.49
N ARG A 108 35.54 -10.42 0.54
CA ARG A 108 36.05 -11.17 1.70
C ARG A 108 37.56 -11.05 1.86
N LEU A 109 38.29 -10.87 0.76
CA LEU A 109 39.75 -10.77 0.74
C LEU A 109 40.26 -9.32 0.89
N THR A 110 39.54 -8.34 0.32
CA THR A 110 39.93 -6.92 0.32
C THR A 110 39.23 -6.09 1.39
N GLY A 111 38.22 -6.64 2.07
CA GLY A 111 37.49 -5.97 3.14
C GLY A 111 36.73 -4.72 2.71
N GLY A 112 36.21 -4.66 1.47
CA GLY A 112 35.45 -3.49 0.98
C GLY A 112 36.18 -2.58 -0.02
N ALA A 113 37.44 -2.84 -0.36
CA ALA A 113 38.16 -1.99 -1.31
C ALA A 113 37.78 -2.38 -2.75
N PRO A 114 37.22 -1.46 -3.57
CA PRO A 114 36.78 -1.79 -4.94
C PRO A 114 37.97 -2.03 -5.88
N PRO A 115 37.82 -2.91 -6.90
CA PRO A 115 38.89 -3.16 -7.88
C PRO A 115 39.05 -1.97 -8.83
N ALA A 116 40.30 -1.70 -9.23
CA ALA A 116 40.68 -0.62 -10.16
C ALA A 116 40.38 -0.94 -11.62
#